data_AF-A0AAV1S4X5-F1
#
_entry.id   AF-A0AAV1S4X5-F1
#
_cell.length_a   1.000
_cell.length_b   1.000
_cell.length_c   1.000
_cell.angle_alpha   90.00
_cell.angle_beta   90.00
_cell.angle_gamma   90.00
#
_symmetry.space_group_name_H-M   'P 1'
#
loop_
_entity.id
_entity.type
_entity.pdbx_description
1 polymer ?
#
loop_
_entity_poly.entity_id
_entity_poly.type
_entity_poly.pdbx_seq_one_letter_code
_entity_poly.pdbx_strand_id
1 'polypeptide(L)'
;MDIIETLLPSKPPLPWRTRLAILMISIISDVTRRANGTFNRRLLNFFDFKLPPFPNMSIYSVFSSDIPMDPSCNLWFRLYTPTNSGVNGGGGDSSLPVFARKVHAIVISVNYRLAPEHRYPSQYDDGFDVLWFLDDNRANGLLPPNADLSKCFLVGDSSGANLAHNVTVRACRSKFRVLNIIGLVSIQPFFGGQERTGSEIQLAGCPFVSLDRTDWCWKVFLPNGSNRDHHAANVSGPNAEDISDWQMKYYRWLKRSGKDVSLIEYPNMFHAFYAFPDLSDSSNLFSQRVLWFGSGQRVEQLLTGKLRLYIQDIAIVAADPSFQQRRSGNEAICICSARSKGDHWILHRV
;
A
#
# COMPACT_ATOMS: atom_id res chain seq x y z
N MET A 1 -7.29 42.56 -13.63
CA MET A 1 -6.33 41.44 -13.83
C MET A 1 -5.22 41.64 -12.81
N ASP A 2 -4.72 40.56 -12.23
CA ASP A 2 -3.46 40.52 -11.43
C ASP A 2 -3.54 40.64 -9.89
N ILE A 3 -4.40 39.85 -9.22
CA ILE A 3 -4.18 39.47 -7.80
C ILE A 3 -4.41 37.96 -7.53
N ILE A 4 -4.82 37.15 -8.52
CA ILE A 4 -5.12 35.70 -8.33
C ILE A 4 -4.02 34.78 -8.92
N GLU A 5 -2.94 35.32 -9.48
CA GLU A 5 -1.84 34.49 -10.03
C GLU A 5 -0.75 34.13 -9.01
N THR A 6 -0.86 34.58 -7.76
CA THR A 6 0.13 34.31 -6.71
C THR A 6 -0.24 33.07 -5.89
N LEU A 7 0.66 32.07 -5.98
CA LEU A 7 0.82 30.87 -5.14
C LEU A 7 0.28 29.54 -5.70
N LEU A 8 0.46 29.27 -6.99
CA LEU A 8 0.72 27.87 -7.38
C LEU A 8 2.14 27.55 -6.88
N PRO A 9 2.33 26.58 -5.95
CA PRO A 9 3.67 26.17 -5.57
C PRO A 9 4.43 25.74 -6.83
N SER A 10 5.65 26.24 -7.00
CA SER A 10 6.51 25.78 -8.08
C SER A 10 6.68 24.27 -7.94
N LYS A 11 6.49 23.53 -9.04
CA LYS A 11 6.68 22.07 -9.04
C LYS A 11 8.06 21.78 -8.45
N PRO A 12 8.18 20.95 -7.39
CA PRO A 12 9.47 20.67 -6.80
C PRO A 12 10.43 20.16 -7.89
N PRO A 13 11.70 20.61 -7.91
CA PRO A 13 12.64 20.22 -8.94
C PRO A 13 12.92 18.72 -8.83
N LEU A 14 12.32 17.93 -9.71
CA LEU A 14 12.54 16.49 -9.79
C LEU A 14 13.80 16.18 -10.61
N PRO A 15 14.62 15.19 -10.20
CA PRO A 15 15.72 14.69 -11.01
C PRO A 15 15.24 14.32 -12.42
N TRP A 16 16.06 14.57 -13.45
CA TRP A 16 15.65 14.32 -14.85
C TRP A 16 15.28 12.85 -15.10
N ARG A 17 15.94 11.91 -14.42
CA ARG A 17 15.63 10.47 -14.47
C ARG A 17 14.23 10.20 -13.93
N THR A 18 13.90 10.77 -12.77
CA THR A 18 12.57 10.71 -12.17
C THR A 18 11.52 11.30 -13.11
N ARG A 19 11.77 12.48 -13.69
CA ARG A 19 10.84 13.10 -14.66
C ARG A 19 10.58 12.22 -15.88
N LEU A 20 11.62 11.62 -16.45
CA LEU A 20 11.51 10.71 -17.58
C LEU A 20 10.73 9.44 -17.21
N ALA A 21 11.02 8.83 -16.07
CA ALA A 21 10.31 7.66 -15.58
C ALA A 21 8.83 7.96 -15.32
N ILE A 22 8.51 9.09 -14.69
CA ILE A 22 7.14 9.56 -14.46
C ILE A 22 6.38 9.74 -15.78
N LEU A 23 7.03 10.35 -16.78
CA LEU A 23 6.45 10.53 -18.12
C LEU A 23 6.16 9.18 -18.77
N MET A 24 7.12 8.24 -18.75
CA MET A 24 6.96 6.91 -19.33
C MET A 24 5.82 6.12 -18.66
N ILE A 25 5.79 6.10 -17.32
CA ILE A 25 4.71 5.41 -16.58
C ILE A 25 3.36 6.05 -16.89
N SER A 26 3.30 7.39 -16.99
CA SER A 26 2.07 8.09 -17.35
C SER A 26 1.59 7.72 -18.76
N ILE A 27 2.47 7.71 -19.75
CA ILE A 27 2.14 7.28 -21.12
C ILE A 27 1.63 5.83 -21.11
N ILE A 28 2.36 4.91 -20.48
CA ILE A 28 1.98 3.49 -20.39
C ILE A 28 0.60 3.35 -19.73
N SER A 29 0.35 4.10 -18.65
CA SER A 29 -0.93 4.11 -17.95
C SER A 29 -2.08 4.64 -18.81
N ASP A 30 -1.81 5.62 -19.68
CA ASP A 30 -2.82 6.16 -20.59
C ASP A 30 -3.14 5.19 -21.72
N VAL A 31 -2.13 4.66 -22.40
CA VAL A 31 -2.34 3.75 -23.54
C VAL A 31 -2.89 2.38 -23.15
N THR A 32 -2.77 2.00 -21.89
CA THR A 32 -3.34 0.75 -21.37
C THR A 32 -4.81 0.88 -20.98
N ARG A 33 -5.30 2.09 -20.69
CA ARG A 33 -6.71 2.34 -20.34
C ARG A 33 -7.50 2.70 -21.59
N ARG A 34 -8.71 2.12 -21.73
CA ARG A 34 -9.60 2.44 -22.85
C ARG A 34 -10.86 3.13 -22.37
N ALA A 35 -11.41 4.02 -23.19
CA ALA A 35 -12.65 4.75 -22.91
C ALA A 35 -13.85 3.82 -22.69
N ASN A 36 -13.85 2.64 -23.33
CA ASN A 36 -14.88 1.61 -23.13
C ASN A 36 -14.76 0.84 -21.80
N GLY A 37 -13.84 1.21 -20.91
CA GLY A 37 -13.64 0.58 -19.61
C GLY A 37 -12.83 -0.71 -19.63
N THR A 38 -12.27 -1.11 -20.77
CA THR A 38 -11.33 -2.26 -20.85
C THR A 38 -9.89 -1.83 -20.58
N PHE A 39 -9.06 -2.78 -20.16
CA PHE A 39 -7.65 -2.54 -19.84
C PHE A 39 -6.71 -3.46 -20.63
N ASN A 40 -5.70 -2.90 -21.28
CA ASN A 40 -4.72 -3.66 -22.07
C ASN A 40 -3.66 -4.29 -21.17
N ARG A 41 -4.03 -5.37 -20.46
CA ARG A 41 -3.10 -6.11 -19.58
C ARG A 41 -1.87 -6.63 -20.31
N ARG A 42 -1.98 -7.03 -21.58
CA ARG A 42 -0.84 -7.56 -22.33
C ARG A 42 0.25 -6.48 -22.49
N LEU A 43 -0.17 -5.26 -22.84
CA LEU A 43 0.74 -4.14 -22.96
C LEU A 43 1.33 -3.74 -21.59
N LEU A 44 0.51 -3.67 -20.53
CA LEU A 44 1.03 -3.38 -19.19
C LEU A 44 2.06 -4.45 -18.75
N ASN A 45 1.74 -5.73 -18.96
CA ASN A 45 2.61 -6.84 -18.60
C ASN A 45 3.96 -6.83 -19.33
N PHE A 46 4.04 -6.20 -20.51
CA PHE A 46 5.31 -6.06 -21.24
C PHE A 46 6.26 -5.09 -20.54
N PHE A 47 5.73 -4.06 -19.87
CA PHE A 47 6.50 -3.09 -19.08
C PHE A 47 6.58 -3.42 -17.59
N ASP A 48 5.91 -4.50 -17.16
CA ASP A 48 5.97 -5.01 -15.80
C ASP A 48 7.22 -5.89 -15.65
N PHE A 49 8.29 -5.34 -15.06
CA PHE A 49 9.51 -6.09 -14.78
C PHE A 49 9.27 -7.05 -13.62
N LYS A 50 9.37 -8.35 -13.90
CA LYS A 50 9.02 -9.39 -12.93
C LYS A 50 10.23 -10.08 -12.35
N LEU A 51 10.26 -10.22 -11.03
CA LEU A 51 11.24 -11.07 -10.35
C LEU A 51 10.61 -12.45 -10.11
N PRO A 52 11.21 -13.55 -10.60
CA PRO A 52 10.73 -14.90 -10.28
C PRO A 52 10.98 -15.22 -8.80
N PRO A 53 10.26 -16.21 -8.22
CA PRO A 53 10.60 -16.66 -6.87
C PRO A 53 12.00 -17.29 -6.85
N PHE A 54 12.68 -17.18 -5.70
CA PHE A 54 14.05 -17.68 -5.48
C PHE A 54 14.08 -18.55 -4.20
N PRO A 55 13.61 -19.81 -4.27
CA PRO A 55 13.51 -20.67 -3.08
C PRO A 55 14.86 -21.29 -2.67
N ASN A 56 15.78 -21.46 -3.62
CA ASN A 56 17.03 -22.19 -3.42
C ASN A 56 18.25 -21.27 -3.22
N MET A 57 18.05 -19.95 -3.26
CA MET A 57 19.10 -18.96 -3.09
C MET A 57 18.51 -17.71 -2.46
N SER A 58 19.17 -17.17 -1.43
CA SER A 58 18.72 -15.92 -0.83
C SER A 58 19.18 -14.73 -1.68
N ILE A 59 18.25 -13.86 -2.07
CA ILE A 59 18.57 -12.54 -2.63
C ILE A 59 18.36 -11.53 -1.50
N TYR A 60 19.36 -10.69 -1.23
CA TYR A 60 19.32 -9.74 -0.10
C TYR A 60 19.02 -10.41 1.24
N SER A 61 19.59 -11.59 1.51
CA SER A 61 19.29 -12.39 2.71
C SER A 61 17.80 -12.70 2.91
N VAL A 62 17.07 -12.87 1.82
CA VAL A 62 15.66 -13.28 1.83
C VAL A 62 15.48 -14.42 0.83
N PHE A 63 14.71 -15.45 1.20
CA PHE A 63 14.19 -16.46 0.27
C PHE A 63 12.79 -16.06 -0.20
N SER A 64 12.42 -16.43 -1.42
CA SER A 64 11.03 -16.24 -1.88
C SER A 64 10.45 -17.49 -2.54
N SER A 65 9.17 -17.74 -2.28
CA SER A 65 8.42 -18.88 -2.85
C SER A 65 6.98 -18.48 -3.15
N ASP A 66 6.42 -19.01 -4.24
CA ASP A 66 5.01 -18.79 -4.60
C ASP A 66 4.17 -19.94 -4.06
N ILE A 67 3.17 -19.61 -3.25
CA ILE A 67 2.27 -20.58 -2.63
C ILE A 67 0.90 -20.52 -3.32
N PRO A 68 0.53 -21.54 -4.10
CA PRO A 68 -0.81 -21.63 -4.69
C PRO A 68 -1.85 -21.87 -3.59
N MET A 69 -2.98 -21.19 -3.70
CA MET A 69 -4.05 -21.27 -2.69
C MET A 69 -5.36 -21.78 -3.31
N ASP A 70 -5.88 -21.08 -4.31
CA ASP A 70 -7.11 -21.46 -5.00
C ASP A 70 -6.90 -21.42 -6.53
N PRO A 71 -6.81 -22.59 -7.18
CA PRO A 71 -6.69 -22.70 -8.62
C PRO A 71 -7.88 -22.14 -9.41
N SER A 72 -9.09 -22.12 -8.83
CA SER A 72 -10.31 -21.69 -9.52
C SER A 72 -10.29 -20.20 -9.86
N CYS A 73 -9.62 -19.39 -9.04
CA CYS A 73 -9.45 -17.96 -9.24
C CYS A 73 -7.98 -17.55 -9.46
N ASN A 74 -7.07 -18.53 -9.56
CA ASN A 74 -5.62 -18.32 -9.67
C ASN A 74 -5.07 -17.44 -8.53
N LEU A 75 -5.56 -17.69 -7.32
CA LEU A 75 -5.14 -16.99 -6.11
C LEU A 75 -3.94 -17.71 -5.50
N TRP A 76 -2.90 -16.94 -5.23
CA TRP A 76 -1.64 -17.37 -4.64
C TRP A 76 -1.01 -16.17 -3.93
N PHE A 77 -0.03 -16.43 -3.09
CA PHE A 77 0.79 -15.39 -2.49
C PHE A 77 2.28 -15.74 -2.61
N ARG A 78 3.13 -14.71 -2.65
CA ARG A 78 4.57 -14.89 -2.51
C ARG A 78 4.97 -14.75 -1.05
N LEU A 79 5.58 -15.79 -0.52
CA LEU A 79 6.19 -15.80 0.79
C LEU A 79 7.65 -15.33 0.67
N TYR A 80 8.02 -14.31 1.44
CA TYR A 80 9.39 -13.84 1.61
C TYR A 80 9.85 -14.13 3.04
N THR A 81 10.91 -14.91 3.17
CA THR A 81 11.46 -15.34 4.48
C THR A 81 12.87 -14.77 4.65
N PRO A 82 13.09 -13.82 5.58
CA PRO A 82 14.43 -13.32 5.86
C PRO A 82 15.32 -14.42 6.47
N THR A 83 16.63 -14.30 6.26
CA THR A 83 17.62 -15.18 6.89
C THR A 83 18.31 -14.45 8.04
N ASN A 84 18.75 -15.22 9.04
CA ASN A 84 19.54 -14.70 10.17
C ASN A 84 20.94 -14.22 9.77
N SER A 85 21.34 -14.48 8.52
CA SER A 85 22.65 -14.15 7.97
C SER A 85 22.64 -12.70 7.47
N GLY A 86 22.88 -11.76 8.39
CA GLY A 86 22.91 -10.32 8.13
C GLY A 86 24.02 -9.89 7.17
N VAL A 87 23.78 -10.00 5.87
CA VAL A 87 24.62 -9.35 4.85
C VAL A 87 23.83 -8.19 4.28
N ASN A 88 24.37 -6.97 4.41
CA ASN A 88 23.82 -5.77 3.79
C ASN A 88 24.02 -5.87 2.27
N GLY A 89 23.11 -6.54 1.57
CA GLY A 89 23.07 -6.55 0.11
C GLY A 89 22.47 -5.26 -0.44
N GLY A 90 23.05 -4.74 -1.52
CA GLY A 90 22.60 -3.54 -2.22
C GLY A 90 21.42 -3.80 -3.16
N GLY A 91 20.28 -3.17 -2.90
CA GLY A 91 19.08 -3.18 -3.74
C GLY A 91 18.29 -1.90 -3.54
N GLY A 92 17.39 -1.56 -4.47
CA GLY A 92 16.50 -0.42 -4.30
C GLY A 92 15.65 -0.61 -3.03
N ASP A 93 15.62 0.43 -2.18
CA ASP A 93 14.96 0.38 -0.86
C ASP A 93 13.48 -0.03 -0.91
N SER A 94 12.85 0.07 -2.09
CA SER A 94 11.45 -0.21 -2.32
C SER A 94 11.08 -1.64 -2.66
N SER A 95 12.04 -2.57 -2.69
CA SER A 95 11.73 -3.96 -3.00
C SER A 95 11.20 -4.74 -1.78
N LEU A 96 10.26 -5.67 -2.01
CA LEU A 96 9.71 -6.55 -0.97
C LEU A 96 10.77 -7.40 -0.23
N PRO A 97 11.80 -7.95 -0.90
CA PRO A 97 12.91 -8.62 -0.22
C PRO A 97 13.68 -7.67 0.71
N VAL A 98 13.99 -6.45 0.25
CA VAL A 98 14.66 -5.46 1.10
C VAL A 98 13.79 -5.08 2.29
N PHE A 99 12.47 -4.94 2.08
CA PHE A 99 11.53 -4.70 3.16
C PHE A 99 11.53 -5.83 4.20
N ALA A 100 11.32 -7.09 3.78
CA ALA A 100 11.33 -8.27 4.67
C ALA A 100 12.62 -8.38 5.49
N ARG A 101 13.77 -8.16 4.86
CA ARG A 101 15.07 -8.13 5.56
C ARG A 101 15.11 -7.02 6.60
N LYS A 102 14.79 -5.78 6.22
CA LYS A 102 14.96 -4.63 7.12
C LYS A 102 14.00 -4.71 8.32
N VAL A 103 12.77 -5.18 8.13
CA VAL A 103 11.80 -5.31 9.23
C VAL A 103 11.99 -6.59 10.06
N HIS A 104 12.87 -7.51 9.63
CA HIS A 104 13.05 -8.83 10.24
C HIS A 104 11.71 -9.55 10.46
N ALA A 105 10.89 -9.58 9.41
CA ALA A 105 9.55 -10.15 9.43
C ALA A 105 9.30 -10.98 8.17
N ILE A 106 8.48 -12.00 8.31
CA ILE A 106 8.00 -12.80 7.19
C ILE A 106 7.00 -11.95 6.41
N VAL A 107 7.20 -11.81 5.11
CA VAL A 107 6.32 -11.01 4.25
C VAL A 107 5.51 -11.91 3.33
N ILE A 108 4.19 -11.72 3.31
CA ILE A 108 3.25 -12.43 2.44
C ILE A 108 2.66 -11.45 1.45
N SER A 109 2.97 -11.59 0.16
CA SER A 109 2.53 -10.68 -0.89
C SER A 109 1.42 -11.32 -1.73
N VAL A 110 0.19 -10.81 -1.60
CA VAL A 110 -1.01 -11.44 -2.18
C VAL A 110 -1.18 -11.11 -3.66
N ASN A 111 -1.24 -12.11 -4.53
CA ASN A 111 -1.62 -11.93 -5.94
C ASN A 111 -3.15 -11.90 -6.07
N TYR A 112 -3.77 -10.82 -5.60
CA TYR A 112 -5.21 -10.59 -5.74
C TYR A 112 -5.60 -10.27 -7.19
N ARG A 113 -6.85 -10.56 -7.54
CA ARG A 113 -7.47 -10.29 -8.83
C ARG A 113 -7.63 -8.78 -9.07
N LEU A 114 -7.43 -8.30 -10.31
CA LEU A 114 -7.50 -6.87 -10.65
C LEU A 114 -8.76 -6.51 -11.43
N ALA A 115 -9.21 -5.26 -11.28
CA ALA A 115 -10.21 -4.66 -12.15
C ALA A 115 -9.58 -4.34 -13.52
N PRO A 116 -10.38 -4.06 -14.58
CA PRO A 116 -11.84 -4.21 -14.69
C PRO A 116 -12.36 -5.66 -14.66
N GLU A 117 -11.51 -6.66 -14.90
CA GLU A 117 -11.93 -8.05 -15.11
C GLU A 117 -12.55 -8.69 -13.87
N HIS A 118 -12.08 -8.27 -12.70
CA HIS A 118 -12.63 -8.68 -11.42
C HIS A 118 -12.92 -7.40 -10.63
N ARG A 119 -14.18 -6.99 -10.63
CA ARG A 119 -14.65 -5.83 -9.87
C ARG A 119 -14.71 -6.15 -8.38
N TYR A 120 -14.97 -5.13 -7.58
CA TYR A 120 -15.43 -5.28 -6.21
C TYR A 120 -16.51 -6.38 -6.12
N PRO A 121 -16.47 -7.27 -5.11
CA PRO A 121 -15.52 -7.30 -3.98
C PRO A 121 -14.30 -8.23 -4.17
N SER A 122 -13.99 -8.69 -5.38
CA SER A 122 -13.04 -9.79 -5.64
C SER A 122 -11.67 -9.64 -4.93
N GLN A 123 -11.11 -8.43 -4.95
CA GLN A 123 -9.84 -8.09 -4.29
C GLN A 123 -9.90 -8.34 -2.78
N TYR A 124 -11.03 -7.94 -2.18
CA TYR A 124 -11.26 -7.99 -0.74
C TYR A 124 -11.50 -9.43 -0.28
N ASP A 125 -12.20 -10.21 -1.11
CA ASP A 125 -12.35 -11.65 -0.92
C ASP A 125 -10.98 -12.35 -0.98
N ASP A 126 -10.18 -12.08 -2.02
CA ASP A 126 -8.85 -12.68 -2.16
C ASP A 126 -7.94 -12.39 -0.96
N GLY A 127 -7.91 -11.15 -0.50
CA GLY A 127 -7.12 -10.76 0.67
C GLY A 127 -7.61 -11.43 1.96
N PHE A 128 -8.92 -11.59 2.11
CA PHE A 128 -9.53 -12.24 3.28
C PHE A 128 -9.36 -13.77 3.26
N ASP A 129 -9.46 -14.40 2.10
CA ASP A 129 -9.26 -15.83 1.92
C ASP A 129 -7.82 -16.24 2.24
N VAL A 130 -6.83 -15.39 1.93
CA VAL A 130 -5.44 -15.60 2.37
C VAL A 130 -5.33 -15.61 3.90
N LEU A 131 -6.05 -14.74 4.62
CA LEU A 131 -6.00 -14.76 6.10
C LEU A 131 -6.53 -16.09 6.65
N TRP A 132 -7.65 -16.58 6.12
CA TRP A 132 -8.20 -17.88 6.52
C TRP A 132 -7.27 -19.03 6.18
N PHE A 133 -6.71 -19.03 4.97
CA PHE A 133 -5.75 -20.04 4.56
C PHE A 133 -4.55 -20.11 5.50
N LEU A 134 -4.03 -18.97 5.96
CA LEU A 134 -2.92 -18.93 6.91
C LEU A 134 -3.33 -19.46 8.30
N ASP A 135 -4.50 -19.08 8.80
CA ASP A 135 -5.01 -19.53 10.10
C ASP A 135 -5.25 -21.07 10.14
N ASP A 136 -5.76 -21.61 9.02
CA ASP A 136 -6.07 -23.03 8.85
C ASP A 136 -4.82 -23.89 8.63
N ASN A 137 -3.81 -23.37 7.91
CA ASN A 137 -2.62 -24.13 7.52
C ASN A 137 -1.42 -23.96 8.46
N ARG A 138 -1.59 -23.32 9.62
CA ARG A 138 -0.48 -23.07 10.57
C ARG A 138 0.32 -24.32 10.94
N ALA A 139 -0.32 -25.48 11.03
CA ALA A 139 0.29 -26.73 11.49
C ALA A 139 0.95 -27.53 10.35
N ASN A 140 0.76 -27.11 9.10
CA ASN A 140 1.13 -27.90 7.92
C ASN A 140 2.57 -27.60 7.45
N GLY A 141 3.36 -26.85 8.23
CA GLY A 141 4.73 -26.47 7.88
C GLY A 141 4.82 -25.46 6.71
N LEU A 142 3.69 -24.82 6.36
CA LEU A 142 3.61 -23.82 5.28
C LEU A 142 4.49 -22.60 5.56
N LEU A 143 4.46 -22.12 6.80
CA LEU A 143 5.26 -21.01 7.28
C LEU A 143 6.47 -21.55 8.05
N PRO A 144 7.59 -20.82 8.08
CA PRO A 144 8.75 -21.25 8.86
C PRO A 144 8.39 -21.31 10.36
N PRO A 145 9.09 -22.15 11.17
CA PRO A 145 8.70 -22.41 12.56
C PRO A 145 8.67 -21.18 13.47
N ASN A 146 9.39 -20.13 13.11
CA ASN A 146 9.46 -18.87 13.84
C ASN A 146 8.31 -17.89 13.47
N ALA A 147 7.42 -18.24 12.55
CA ALA A 147 6.31 -17.39 12.13
C ALA A 147 5.22 -17.26 13.20
N ASP A 148 4.93 -16.02 13.63
CA ASP A 148 3.94 -15.73 14.67
C ASP A 148 2.64 -15.14 14.09
N LEU A 149 1.66 -15.99 13.82
CA LEU A 149 0.32 -15.57 13.35
C LEU A 149 -0.47 -14.76 14.40
N SER A 150 -0.09 -14.79 15.68
CA SER A 150 -0.72 -13.93 16.70
C SER A 150 -0.27 -12.46 16.59
N LYS A 151 0.70 -12.17 15.72
CA LYS A 151 1.29 -10.85 15.49
C LYS A 151 1.35 -10.55 14.00
N CYS A 152 0.17 -10.38 13.40
CA CYS A 152 0.05 -10.00 12.00
C CYS A 152 -0.11 -8.48 11.83
N PHE A 153 0.58 -7.93 10.83
CA PHE A 153 0.32 -6.59 10.31
C PHE A 153 -0.22 -6.69 8.89
N LEU A 154 -1.24 -5.88 8.57
CA LEU A 154 -1.64 -5.67 7.18
C LEU A 154 -0.97 -4.41 6.64
N VAL A 155 -0.38 -4.51 5.46
CA VAL A 155 0.35 -3.40 4.83
C VAL A 155 -0.08 -3.24 3.39
N GLY A 156 -0.27 -2.01 2.95
CA GLY A 156 -0.56 -1.73 1.55
C GLY A 156 -0.24 -0.31 1.17
N ASP A 157 0.01 -0.10 -0.12
CA ASP A 157 0.17 1.20 -0.73
C ASP A 157 -0.95 1.48 -1.74
N SER A 158 -1.37 2.73 -1.90
CA SER A 158 -2.37 3.11 -2.91
C SER A 158 -3.65 2.24 -2.82
N SER A 159 -4.08 1.58 -3.90
CA SER A 159 -5.21 0.64 -3.91
C SER A 159 -4.99 -0.56 -2.97
N GLY A 160 -3.74 -0.96 -2.73
CA GLY A 160 -3.41 -2.00 -1.77
C GLY A 160 -3.63 -1.58 -0.32
N ALA A 161 -3.48 -0.30 0.01
CA ALA A 161 -3.81 0.21 1.34
C ALA A 161 -5.34 0.22 1.57
N ASN A 162 -6.11 0.52 0.53
CA ASN A 162 -7.56 0.42 0.54
C ASN A 162 -8.02 -1.04 0.76
N LEU A 163 -7.40 -1.98 0.05
CA LEU A 163 -7.60 -3.42 0.27
C LEU A 163 -7.28 -3.80 1.72
N ALA A 164 -6.08 -3.44 2.20
CA ALA A 164 -5.63 -3.74 3.56
C ALA A 164 -6.60 -3.19 4.63
N HIS A 165 -7.12 -1.98 4.44
CA HIS A 165 -8.16 -1.41 5.31
C HIS A 165 -9.42 -2.28 5.33
N ASN A 166 -10.02 -2.55 4.17
CA ASN A 166 -11.28 -3.28 4.08
C ASN A 166 -11.15 -4.73 4.60
N VAL A 167 -10.03 -5.39 4.31
CA VAL A 167 -9.70 -6.72 4.85
C VAL A 167 -9.53 -6.66 6.37
N THR A 168 -8.85 -5.63 6.91
CA THR A 168 -8.72 -5.43 8.37
C THR A 168 -10.10 -5.33 9.02
N VAL A 169 -10.98 -4.47 8.49
CA VAL A 169 -12.33 -4.26 9.05
C VAL A 169 -13.15 -5.55 9.04
N ARG A 170 -13.06 -6.34 7.96
CA ARG A 170 -13.71 -7.65 7.87
C ARG A 170 -13.11 -8.67 8.85
N ALA A 171 -11.79 -8.70 8.97
CA ALA A 171 -11.07 -9.57 9.89
C ALA A 171 -11.39 -9.27 11.36
N CYS A 172 -11.50 -8.00 11.77
CA CYS A 172 -11.89 -7.63 13.14
C CYS A 172 -13.31 -8.10 13.53
N ARG A 173 -14.16 -8.46 12.56
CA ARG A 173 -15.51 -9.00 12.79
C ARG A 173 -15.53 -10.54 12.76
N SER A 174 -14.40 -11.16 12.47
CA SER A 174 -14.24 -12.60 12.29
C SER A 174 -13.54 -13.22 13.50
N LYS A 175 -13.68 -14.53 13.68
CA LYS A 175 -13.05 -15.27 14.78
C LYS A 175 -12.04 -16.27 14.22
N PHE A 176 -10.80 -15.81 14.06
CA PHE A 176 -9.66 -16.67 13.74
C PHE A 176 -9.25 -17.49 14.96
N ARG A 177 -8.58 -18.63 14.74
CA ARG A 177 -8.09 -19.52 15.80
C ARG A 177 -6.81 -18.99 16.42
N VAL A 178 -5.89 -18.48 15.61
CA VAL A 178 -4.57 -17.99 16.03
C VAL A 178 -4.24 -16.65 15.37
N LEU A 179 -4.68 -16.43 14.14
CA LEU A 179 -4.39 -15.20 13.40
C LEU A 179 -4.96 -13.98 14.14
N ASN A 180 -4.08 -13.02 14.45
CA ASN A 180 -4.49 -11.78 15.07
C ASN A 180 -3.79 -10.60 14.39
N ILE A 181 -4.59 -9.65 13.91
CA ILE A 181 -4.10 -8.43 13.27
C ILE A 181 -3.88 -7.39 14.36
N ILE A 182 -2.61 -7.07 14.63
CA ILE A 182 -2.21 -6.11 15.67
C ILE A 182 -1.90 -4.72 15.12
N GLY A 183 -1.86 -4.57 13.80
CA GLY A 183 -1.73 -3.26 13.17
C GLY A 183 -1.98 -3.23 11.67
N LEU A 184 -2.20 -2.00 11.18
CA LEU A 184 -2.40 -1.67 9.78
C LEU A 184 -1.43 -0.55 9.38
N VAL A 185 -0.67 -0.74 8.30
CA VAL A 185 0.18 0.28 7.68
C VAL A 185 -0.39 0.62 6.30
N SER A 186 -0.88 1.85 6.16
CA SER A 186 -1.46 2.38 4.93
C SER A 186 -0.56 3.45 4.34
N ILE A 187 -0.02 3.23 3.15
CA ILE A 187 0.87 4.16 2.46
C ILE A 187 0.10 4.81 1.32
N GLN A 188 -0.03 6.14 1.33
CA GLN A 188 -0.81 6.90 0.34
C GLN A 188 -2.16 6.24 0.01
N PRO A 189 -3.01 5.96 1.01
CA PRO A 189 -4.15 5.09 0.79
C PRO A 189 -5.13 5.67 -0.22
N PHE A 190 -5.56 4.83 -1.17
CA PHE A 190 -6.44 5.25 -2.25
C PHE A 190 -7.91 5.20 -1.81
N PHE A 191 -8.38 6.35 -1.31
CA PHE A 191 -9.78 6.61 -0.98
C PHE A 191 -10.32 7.73 -1.87
N GLY A 192 -11.64 7.88 -1.90
CA GLY A 192 -12.32 8.89 -2.70
C GLY A 192 -13.74 9.13 -2.23
N GLY A 193 -14.46 9.96 -2.98
CA GLY A 193 -15.87 10.28 -2.77
C GLY A 193 -16.42 11.03 -3.96
N GLN A 194 -17.73 11.27 -3.99
CA GLN A 194 -18.33 12.01 -5.11
C GLN A 194 -17.88 13.46 -5.15
N GLU A 195 -17.84 14.11 -3.99
CA GLU A 195 -17.32 15.46 -3.81
C GLU A 195 -15.81 15.50 -4.11
N ARG A 196 -15.33 16.62 -4.69
CA ARG A 196 -13.90 16.83 -4.92
C ARG A 196 -13.28 17.61 -3.78
N THR A 197 -12.13 17.16 -3.31
CA THR A 197 -11.34 17.92 -2.32
C THR A 197 -10.58 19.08 -2.98
N GLY A 198 -10.10 20.02 -2.17
CA GLY A 198 -9.26 21.12 -2.65
C GLY A 198 -7.98 20.65 -3.34
N SER A 199 -7.33 19.59 -2.85
CA SER A 199 -6.15 19.01 -3.52
C SER A 199 -6.46 18.35 -4.85
N GLU A 200 -7.59 17.64 -4.96
CA GLU A 200 -8.00 17.00 -6.22
C GLU A 200 -8.13 18.04 -7.34
N ILE A 201 -8.66 19.22 -7.01
CA ILE A 201 -8.82 20.34 -7.94
C ILE A 201 -7.46 20.98 -8.27
N GLN A 202 -6.60 21.17 -7.28
CA GLN A 202 -5.31 21.87 -7.47
C GLN A 202 -4.23 21.01 -8.12
N LEU A 203 -4.32 19.69 -7.96
CA LEU A 203 -3.43 18.73 -8.61
C LEU A 203 -3.95 18.29 -9.98
N ALA A 204 -4.88 19.04 -10.58
CA ALA A 204 -5.32 18.83 -11.94
C ALA A 204 -4.11 18.82 -12.90
N GLY A 205 -3.92 17.71 -13.62
CA GLY A 205 -2.79 17.52 -14.52
C GLY A 205 -1.49 17.01 -13.86
N CYS A 206 -1.49 16.67 -12.56
CA CYS A 206 -0.37 15.92 -11.98
C CYS A 206 -0.26 14.51 -12.59
N PRO A 207 0.97 14.01 -12.79
CA PRO A 207 1.19 12.64 -13.23
C PRO A 207 0.67 11.65 -12.17
N PHE A 208 0.34 10.43 -12.61
CA PHE A 208 -0.20 9.30 -11.84
C PHE A 208 -1.65 9.37 -11.39
N VAL A 209 -2.05 10.39 -10.63
CA VAL A 209 -3.34 10.48 -9.93
C VAL A 209 -4.18 11.68 -10.37
N SER A 210 -4.31 11.87 -11.69
CA SER A 210 -5.25 12.87 -12.21
C SER A 210 -6.70 12.47 -11.95
N LEU A 211 -7.61 13.46 -11.97
CA LEU A 211 -9.05 13.23 -11.79
C LEU A 211 -9.59 12.21 -12.79
N ASP A 212 -9.29 12.35 -14.08
CA ASP A 212 -9.74 11.41 -15.10
C ASP A 212 -9.22 9.98 -14.85
N ARG A 213 -7.99 9.84 -14.34
CA ARG A 213 -7.44 8.52 -14.01
C ARG A 213 -8.15 7.90 -12.82
N THR A 214 -8.29 8.65 -11.74
CA THR A 214 -8.90 8.16 -10.51
C THR A 214 -10.39 7.85 -10.70
N ASP A 215 -11.11 8.65 -11.49
CA ASP A 215 -12.50 8.38 -11.87
C ASP A 215 -12.64 7.11 -12.69
N TRP A 216 -11.77 6.92 -13.69
CA TRP A 216 -11.77 5.70 -14.49
C TRP A 216 -11.50 4.48 -13.62
N CYS A 217 -10.51 4.57 -12.72
CA CYS A 217 -10.17 3.53 -11.75
C CYS A 217 -11.36 3.16 -10.87
N TRP A 218 -12.03 4.14 -10.24
CA TRP A 218 -13.22 3.88 -9.43
C TRP A 218 -14.37 3.29 -10.25
N LYS A 219 -14.59 3.78 -11.47
CA LYS A 219 -15.64 3.27 -12.37
C LYS A 219 -15.43 1.81 -12.75
N VAL A 220 -14.19 1.37 -12.96
CA VAL A 220 -13.91 -0.03 -13.31
C VAL A 220 -13.81 -0.95 -12.11
N PHE A 221 -13.47 -0.43 -10.93
CA PHE A 221 -13.39 -1.20 -9.70
C PHE A 221 -14.76 -1.43 -9.05
N LEU A 222 -15.58 -0.37 -8.90
CA LEU A 222 -16.85 -0.43 -8.18
C LEU A 222 -17.92 -1.28 -8.92
N PRO A 223 -18.97 -1.76 -8.22
CA PRO A 223 -20.12 -2.39 -8.87
C PRO A 223 -20.74 -1.49 -9.94
N ASN A 224 -21.30 -2.09 -10.99
CA ASN A 224 -22.01 -1.32 -12.01
C ASN A 224 -23.20 -0.57 -11.37
N GLY A 225 -23.34 0.71 -11.71
CA GLY A 225 -24.37 1.59 -11.14
C GLY A 225 -23.98 2.27 -9.83
N SER A 226 -22.87 1.86 -9.18
CA SER A 226 -22.34 2.55 -8.01
C SER A 226 -21.62 3.84 -8.38
N ASN A 227 -21.52 4.74 -7.41
CA ASN A 227 -20.74 5.96 -7.49
C ASN A 227 -19.62 5.95 -6.42
N ARG A 228 -18.81 7.01 -6.34
CA ARG A 228 -17.65 7.06 -5.45
C ARG A 228 -17.99 7.22 -3.96
N ASP A 229 -19.25 7.40 -3.59
CA ASP A 229 -19.70 7.33 -2.18
C ASP A 229 -20.00 5.90 -1.72
N HIS A 230 -19.82 4.91 -2.60
CA HIS A 230 -19.76 3.51 -2.19
C HIS A 230 -18.67 3.33 -1.11
N HIS A 231 -18.97 2.60 -0.04
CA HIS A 231 -18.10 2.43 1.14
C HIS A 231 -16.68 1.93 0.82
N ALA A 232 -16.51 1.21 -0.29
CA ALA A 232 -15.21 0.76 -0.78
C ALA A 232 -14.29 1.93 -1.19
N ALA A 233 -14.85 3.05 -1.63
CA ALA A 233 -14.13 4.27 -1.99
C ALA A 233 -14.17 5.31 -0.86
N ASN A 234 -15.36 5.58 -0.32
CA ASN A 234 -15.60 6.56 0.72
C ASN A 234 -15.81 5.90 2.09
N VAL A 235 -14.70 5.59 2.77
CA VAL A 235 -14.71 4.89 4.07
C VAL A 235 -15.22 5.74 5.23
N SER A 236 -15.23 7.06 5.08
CA SER A 236 -15.79 8.01 6.08
C SER A 236 -17.28 8.29 5.91
N GLY A 237 -17.89 7.81 4.82
CA GLY A 237 -19.30 8.06 4.47
C GLY A 237 -19.54 9.34 3.66
N PRO A 238 -20.74 9.50 3.06
CA PRO A 238 -21.10 10.69 2.29
C PRO A 238 -21.15 11.94 3.18
N ASN A 239 -20.86 13.11 2.59
CA ASN A 239 -20.92 14.42 3.26
C ASN A 239 -20.01 14.58 4.50
N ALA A 240 -18.85 13.91 4.53
CA ALA A 240 -17.86 14.17 5.59
C ALA A 240 -17.47 15.66 5.56
N GLU A 241 -17.89 16.42 6.58
CA GLU A 241 -17.73 17.89 6.74
C GLU A 241 -16.28 18.41 6.65
N ASP A 242 -15.33 17.50 6.52
CA ASP A 242 -13.91 17.79 6.42
C ASP A 242 -13.53 18.10 4.97
N ILE A 243 -13.04 19.31 4.69
CA ILE A 243 -12.56 19.74 3.37
C ILE A 243 -11.11 19.30 3.07
N SER A 244 -10.47 18.58 3.99
CA SER A 244 -9.13 18.05 3.78
C SER A 244 -9.11 16.90 2.78
N ASP A 245 -7.90 16.53 2.37
CA ASP A 245 -7.67 15.46 1.40
C ASP A 245 -8.11 14.10 1.94
N TRP A 246 -8.51 13.19 1.05
CA TRP A 246 -9.09 11.89 1.43
C TRP A 246 -8.25 11.11 2.45
N GLN A 247 -6.93 11.17 2.36
CA GLN A 247 -6.02 10.51 3.31
C GLN A 247 -6.10 11.14 4.71
N MET A 248 -6.18 12.48 4.79
CA MET A 248 -6.34 13.21 6.06
C MET A 248 -7.73 12.99 6.66
N LYS A 249 -8.79 12.97 5.84
CA LYS A 249 -10.14 12.59 6.29
C LYS A 249 -10.13 11.21 6.94
N TYR A 250 -9.48 10.23 6.30
CA TYR A 250 -9.34 8.87 6.83
C TYR A 250 -8.57 8.84 8.16
N TYR A 251 -7.42 9.51 8.26
CA TYR A 251 -6.66 9.62 9.52
C TYR A 251 -7.52 10.19 10.67
N ARG A 252 -8.20 11.30 10.41
CA ARG A 252 -9.07 11.96 11.40
C ARG A 252 -10.25 11.08 11.77
N TRP A 253 -10.86 10.39 10.81
CA TRP A 253 -11.94 9.44 11.05
C TRP A 253 -11.50 8.29 11.96
N LEU A 254 -10.31 7.72 11.75
CA LEU A 254 -9.75 6.70 12.64
C LEU A 254 -9.53 7.24 14.06
N LYS A 255 -8.95 8.44 14.20
CA LYS A 255 -8.74 9.10 15.51
C LYS A 255 -10.07 9.34 16.23
N ARG A 256 -11.09 9.89 15.55
CA ARG A 256 -12.44 10.09 16.10
C ARG A 256 -13.11 8.77 16.50
N SER A 257 -12.79 7.69 15.79
CA SER A 257 -13.25 6.32 16.10
C SER A 257 -12.47 5.65 17.24
N GLY A 258 -11.66 6.41 17.99
CA GLY A 258 -10.93 5.93 19.17
C GLY A 258 -9.75 5.02 18.86
N LYS A 259 -9.24 5.03 17.63
CA LYS A 259 -8.07 4.22 17.24
C LYS A 259 -6.76 4.91 17.63
N ASP A 260 -5.76 4.14 18.06
CA ASP A 260 -4.40 4.65 18.16
C ASP A 260 -3.79 4.71 16.77
N VAL A 261 -3.42 5.92 16.33
CA VAL A 261 -3.01 6.19 14.96
C VAL A 261 -1.87 7.19 14.93
N SER A 262 -0.85 6.90 14.13
CA SER A 262 0.25 7.80 13.82
C SER A 262 0.18 8.24 12.35
N LEU A 263 0.56 9.49 12.12
CA LEU A 263 0.58 10.13 10.81
C LEU A 263 2.01 10.53 10.47
N ILE A 264 2.46 10.22 9.26
CA ILE A 264 3.71 10.73 8.70
C ILE A 264 3.38 11.43 7.39
N GLU A 265 3.75 12.70 7.27
CA GLU A 265 3.48 13.54 6.11
C GLU A 265 4.78 13.83 5.34
N TYR A 266 4.72 13.72 4.01
CA TYR A 266 5.79 14.10 3.11
C TYR A 266 5.34 15.26 2.21
N PRO A 267 5.44 16.52 2.69
CA PRO A 267 4.79 17.68 2.07
C PRO A 267 5.30 18.03 0.66
N ASN A 268 6.44 17.48 0.23
CA ASN A 268 7.07 17.78 -1.05
C ASN A 268 7.15 16.55 -1.97
N MET A 269 6.47 15.46 -1.61
CA MET A 269 6.56 14.19 -2.33
C MET A 269 5.28 13.87 -3.07
N PHE A 270 5.41 13.29 -4.26
CA PHE A 270 4.27 12.92 -5.10
C PHE A 270 3.92 11.44 -4.95
N HIS A 271 2.67 11.08 -5.25
CA HIS A 271 2.18 9.71 -5.15
C HIS A 271 3.18 8.73 -5.80
N ALA A 272 3.59 7.68 -5.07
CA ALA A 272 4.65 6.72 -5.42
C ALA A 272 6.10 7.21 -5.34
N PHE A 273 6.42 8.34 -4.70
CA PHE A 273 7.80 8.84 -4.62
C PHE A 273 8.81 7.79 -4.12
N TYR A 274 8.37 6.86 -3.27
CA TYR A 274 9.18 5.75 -2.75
C TYR A 274 9.63 4.74 -3.80
N ALA A 275 9.09 4.78 -5.03
CA ALA A 275 9.59 3.99 -6.15
C ALA A 275 10.85 4.61 -6.80
N PHE A 276 11.21 5.85 -6.43
CA PHE A 276 12.30 6.60 -7.04
C PHE A 276 13.44 6.76 -6.02
N PRO A 277 14.53 5.97 -6.14
CA PRO A 277 15.62 5.96 -5.15
C PRO A 277 16.42 7.28 -5.14
N ASP A 278 16.35 8.07 -6.21
CA ASP A 278 17.03 9.37 -6.32
C ASP A 278 16.37 10.47 -5.45
N LEU A 279 15.22 10.19 -4.82
CA LEU A 279 14.53 11.12 -3.93
C LEU A 279 14.93 10.85 -2.47
N SER A 280 15.36 11.88 -1.75
CA SER A 280 15.81 11.77 -0.36
C SER A 280 14.77 11.17 0.58
N ASP A 281 13.49 11.48 0.37
CA ASP A 281 12.43 10.94 1.24
C ASP A 281 12.07 9.49 0.94
N SER A 282 12.46 8.96 -0.23
CA SER A 282 12.23 7.57 -0.61
C SER A 282 12.84 6.61 0.41
N SER A 283 14.11 6.82 0.78
CA SER A 283 14.81 6.02 1.79
C SER A 283 14.32 6.31 3.22
N ASN A 284 13.88 7.55 3.51
CA ASN A 284 13.31 7.93 4.80
C ASN A 284 12.03 7.15 5.11
N LEU A 285 11.13 7.00 4.13
CA LEU A 285 9.90 6.22 4.29
C LEU A 285 10.20 4.77 4.65
N PHE A 286 11.16 4.12 4.00
CA PHE A 286 11.54 2.75 4.36
C PHE A 286 12.19 2.65 5.73
N SER A 287 13.05 3.61 6.08
CA SER A 287 13.74 3.61 7.38
C SER A 287 12.76 3.80 8.54
N GLN A 288 11.77 4.69 8.39
CA GLN A 288 10.74 4.92 9.41
C GLN A 288 9.81 3.71 9.61
N ARG A 289 9.49 2.97 8.54
CA ARG A 289 8.74 1.70 8.65
C ARG A 289 9.48 0.69 9.51
N VAL A 290 10.78 0.53 9.29
CA VAL A 290 11.64 -0.45 9.99
C VAL A 290 11.76 -0.16 11.47
N LEU A 291 11.93 1.12 11.83
CA LEU A 291 11.97 1.54 13.23
C LEU A 291 10.68 1.16 13.97
N TRP A 292 9.53 1.21 13.29
CA TRP A 292 8.25 0.89 13.91
C TRP A 292 8.06 -0.62 14.15
N PHE A 293 8.35 -1.45 13.14
CA PHE A 293 8.27 -2.92 13.28
C PHE A 293 9.27 -3.50 14.28
N GLY A 294 10.42 -2.83 14.49
CA GLY A 294 11.52 -3.34 15.31
C GLY A 294 11.63 -2.79 16.74
N SER A 295 10.85 -1.76 17.11
CA SER A 295 10.94 -1.13 18.44
C SER A 295 9.65 -1.18 19.27
N GLY A 296 8.49 -1.40 18.64
CA GLY A 296 7.19 -1.19 19.30
C GLY A 296 7.01 0.23 19.88
N GLN A 297 7.88 1.18 19.53
CA GLN A 297 7.77 2.57 19.97
C GLN A 297 6.87 3.33 19.00
N ARG A 298 5.97 4.15 19.57
CA ARG A 298 5.27 5.19 18.82
C ARG A 298 6.30 6.09 18.14
N VAL A 299 6.16 6.31 16.84
CA VAL A 299 6.81 7.45 16.19
C VAL A 299 6.03 8.70 16.63
N GLU A 300 6.32 9.18 17.84
CA GLU A 300 5.97 10.53 18.25
C GLU A 300 6.98 11.49 17.59
N GLN A 301 6.50 12.19 16.54
CA GLN A 301 7.02 13.45 16.00
C GLN A 301 8.54 13.63 15.80
N LEU A 302 8.93 13.86 14.54
CA LEU A 302 10.22 14.51 14.22
C LEU A 302 10.10 15.72 13.27
N LEU A 303 8.96 16.41 13.22
CA LEU A 303 8.87 17.71 12.53
C LEU A 303 8.08 18.74 13.36
N THR A 304 8.77 19.38 14.31
CA THR A 304 8.37 20.68 14.85
C THR A 304 8.61 21.74 13.77
N GLY A 305 7.61 22.03 12.95
CA GLY A 305 7.66 23.09 11.95
C GLY A 305 6.26 23.59 11.62
N LYS A 306 6.00 24.88 11.87
CA LYS A 306 4.72 25.55 11.59
C LYS A 306 4.44 25.63 10.07
N LEU A 307 3.21 25.26 9.71
CA LEU A 307 2.33 25.81 8.65
C LEU A 307 2.49 25.45 7.14
N ARG A 308 1.31 25.08 6.58
CA ARG A 308 0.72 25.34 5.23
C ARG A 308 0.96 24.36 4.06
N LEU A 309 -0.09 23.53 3.84
CA LEU A 309 -0.82 23.20 2.61
C LEU A 309 -0.10 22.81 1.30
N TYR A 310 -0.60 21.69 0.77
CA TYR A 310 -0.48 21.07 -0.56
C TYR A 310 0.62 20.04 -0.77
N ILE A 311 0.17 18.87 -1.23
CA ILE A 311 0.87 17.60 -1.43
C ILE A 311 1.07 16.81 -0.13
N GLN A 312 0.00 16.23 0.41
CA GLN A 312 0.12 15.28 1.52
C GLN A 312 0.15 13.85 0.98
N ASP A 313 1.34 13.32 0.81
CA ASP A 313 1.54 11.88 0.78
C ASP A 313 1.71 11.38 2.21
N ILE A 314 0.76 10.55 2.63
CA ILE A 314 0.64 10.18 4.02
C ILE A 314 0.92 8.68 4.21
N ALA A 315 1.74 8.34 5.20
CA ALA A 315 1.71 7.02 5.80
C ALA A 315 0.87 7.05 7.09
N ILE A 316 -0.16 6.22 7.15
CA ILE A 316 -1.07 6.08 8.30
C ILE A 316 -0.81 4.72 8.93
N VAL A 317 -0.52 4.73 10.22
CA VAL A 317 -0.27 3.51 10.98
C VAL A 317 -1.27 3.45 12.11
N ALA A 318 -2.01 2.35 12.23
CA ALA A 318 -2.90 2.07 13.35
C ALA A 318 -2.44 0.81 14.11
N ALA A 319 -2.38 0.87 15.43
CA ALA A 319 -1.77 -0.16 16.28
C ALA A 319 -2.57 -0.41 17.56
N ASP A 320 -2.42 -1.59 18.17
CA ASP A 320 -2.88 -1.85 19.54
C ASP A 320 -1.92 -1.21 20.58
N PRO A 321 -2.42 -0.40 21.53
CA PRO A 321 -1.60 0.27 22.56
C PRO A 321 -0.83 -0.67 23.51
N SER A 322 -1.19 -1.95 23.58
CA SER A 322 -0.54 -2.94 24.45
C SER A 322 0.79 -3.47 23.89
N PHE A 323 1.17 -3.06 22.67
CA PHE A 323 2.37 -3.54 22.00
C PHE A 323 3.64 -2.82 22.47
N GLN A 324 4.36 -3.45 23.40
CA GLN A 324 5.81 -3.25 23.57
C GLN A 324 6.54 -4.51 23.11
N GLN A 325 7.34 -4.40 22.06
CA GLN A 325 8.12 -5.53 21.55
C GLN A 325 9.24 -5.88 22.54
N ARG A 326 9.01 -6.85 23.42
CA ARG A 326 10.14 -7.67 23.91
C ARG A 326 10.65 -8.45 22.71
N ARG A 327 11.97 -8.45 22.49
CA ARG A 327 12.64 -9.30 21.48
C ARG A 327 12.38 -10.79 21.80
N SER A 328 11.20 -11.30 21.49
CA SER A 328 10.88 -12.72 21.51
C SER A 328 11.44 -13.33 20.22
N GLY A 329 12.01 -14.53 20.29
CA GLY A 329 12.62 -15.23 19.14
C GLY A 329 11.69 -15.64 17.99
N ASN A 330 10.45 -15.12 17.94
CA ASN A 330 9.49 -15.35 16.86
C ASN A 330 9.37 -14.10 15.98
N GLU A 331 9.32 -14.28 14.66
CA GLU A 331 9.17 -13.22 13.67
C GLU A 331 7.69 -12.92 13.43
N ALA A 332 7.35 -11.62 13.43
CA ALA A 332 6.01 -11.16 13.06
C ALA A 332 5.72 -11.45 11.58
N ILE A 333 4.43 -11.53 11.24
CA ILE A 333 4.00 -11.74 9.86
C ILE A 333 3.45 -10.42 9.32
N CYS A 334 4.02 -9.95 8.22
CA CYS A 334 3.55 -8.79 7.48
C CYS A 334 2.85 -9.25 6.21
N ILE A 335 1.54 -9.05 6.13
CA ILE A 335 0.75 -9.40 4.96
C ILE A 335 0.59 -8.15 4.11
N CYS A 336 1.27 -8.15 2.98
CA CYS A 336 1.31 -7.08 2.01
C CYS A 336 0.28 -7.30 0.92
N SER A 337 -0.58 -6.30 0.72
CA SER A 337 -1.39 -6.19 -0.48
C SER A 337 -0.54 -5.57 -1.60
N ALA A 338 0.30 -6.38 -2.23
CA ALA A 338 1.01 -6.01 -3.45
C ALA A 338 0.86 -7.15 -4.46
N ARG A 339 0.49 -6.85 -5.70
CA ARG A 339 0.53 -7.86 -6.76
C ARG A 339 2.00 -8.09 -7.12
N SER A 340 2.63 -9.00 -6.38
CA SER A 340 3.93 -9.62 -6.64
C SER A 340 3.95 -10.14 -8.08
N LYS A 341 4.34 -9.28 -9.00
CA LYS A 341 4.99 -9.75 -10.20
C LYS A 341 6.28 -8.96 -10.41
N GLY A 342 6.32 -7.65 -10.22
CA GLY A 342 7.56 -6.94 -9.92
C GLY A 342 7.77 -6.81 -8.42
N ASP A 343 8.99 -7.00 -7.91
CA ASP A 343 9.31 -6.93 -6.48
C ASP A 343 9.16 -5.52 -5.88
N HIS A 344 8.58 -4.56 -6.62
CA HIS A 344 8.34 -3.20 -6.18
C HIS A 344 6.86 -2.96 -5.87
N TRP A 345 6.59 -2.01 -4.97
CA TRP A 345 5.28 -1.40 -4.76
C TRP A 345 4.91 -0.57 -6.00
N ILE A 346 4.48 -1.23 -7.09
CA ILE A 346 4.22 -0.56 -8.37
C ILE A 346 2.77 -0.06 -8.43
N LEU A 347 2.66 1.25 -8.62
CA LEU A 347 1.43 1.96 -8.96
C LEU A 347 0.75 1.44 -10.24
N HIS A 348 -0.57 1.62 -10.32
CA HIS A 348 -1.45 1.34 -11.47
C HIS A 348 -2.09 -0.04 -11.55
N ARG A 349 -2.21 -0.76 -10.43
CA ARG A 349 -2.96 -2.01 -10.37
C ARG A 349 -4.31 -1.74 -9.70
N VAL A 350 -5.18 -1.03 -10.42
CA VAL A 350 -6.62 -1.02 -10.14
C VAL A 350 -7.23 -2.18 -10.91
#